data_AF-A0A7S4CNU8-F1
#
_entry.id   AF-A0A7S4CNU8-F1
#
_cell.length_a   1.000
_cell.length_b   1.000
_cell.length_c   1.000
_cell.angle_alpha   90.00
_cell.angle_beta   90.00
_cell.angle_gamma   90.00
#
_symmetry.space_group_name_H-M   'P 1'
#
loop_
_entity.id
_entity.type
_entity.pdbx_description
1 polymer ?
#
loop_
_entity_poly.entity_id
_entity_poly.type
_entity_poly.pdbx_seq_one_letter_code
_entity_poly.pdbx_strand_id
1 'polypeptide(L)'
;HKYFNVAWRGKPGQNPFLMMLQFTNSLEVTILEQYTPSAEEQASARQFAEGVREAMRAVMDVPTTRHSYDDVFLAALAERSGIQQNFEVEMVEKLTGFKVEDLKELMQMYRKHTKQSDGLQGMPVVYFSDFCRALGYQQDDRHAQQLFSFLDYHECGY
;
A
#
# COMPACT_ATOMS: atom_id res chain seq x y z
N HIS A 1 34.60 -13.29 -12.83
CA HIS A 1 33.62 -12.38 -12.20
C HIS A 1 33.22 -11.28 -13.17
N LYS A 2 32.32 -11.55 -14.13
CA LYS A 2 31.98 -10.61 -15.21
C LYS A 2 30.71 -9.79 -14.95
N TYR A 3 29.93 -10.14 -13.91
CA TYR A 3 28.59 -9.57 -13.66
C TYR A 3 28.36 -9.14 -12.20
N PHE A 4 29.40 -8.91 -11.41
CA PHE A 4 29.25 -8.55 -10.00
C PHE A 4 29.08 -7.03 -9.83
N ASN A 5 27.83 -6.58 -9.63
CA ASN A 5 27.51 -5.16 -9.44
C ASN A 5 27.51 -4.80 -7.94
N VAL A 6 28.40 -3.89 -7.55
CA VAL A 6 28.60 -3.45 -6.16
C VAL A 6 27.64 -2.31 -5.74
N ALA A 7 26.75 -1.85 -6.63
CA ALA A 7 25.97 -0.62 -6.47
C ALA A 7 24.82 -0.69 -5.45
N TRP A 8 24.44 -1.87 -4.95
CA TRP A 8 23.34 -2.02 -3.97
C TRP A 8 23.79 -1.92 -2.51
N ARG A 9 24.80 -1.10 -2.21
CA ARG A 9 25.11 -0.69 -0.83
C ARG A 9 24.81 0.81 -0.66
N GLY A 10 23.92 1.12 0.28
CA GLY A 10 24.01 2.40 1.01
C GLY A 10 25.38 2.53 1.69
N LYS A 11 25.79 3.77 2.01
CA LYS A 11 27.16 4.19 2.40
C LYS A 11 28.09 3.05 2.88
N PRO A 12 29.27 2.87 2.26
CA PRO A 12 30.10 1.69 2.46
C PRO A 12 30.59 1.56 3.90
N GLY A 13 30.03 0.60 4.64
CA GLY A 13 30.66 0.05 5.83
C GLY A 13 31.88 -0.79 5.45
N GLN A 14 33.00 -0.60 6.14
CA GLN A 14 34.33 -1.15 5.83
C GLN A 14 34.48 -2.68 5.95
N ASN A 15 33.39 -3.43 6.15
CA ASN A 15 33.46 -4.88 6.33
C ASN A 15 33.15 -5.63 5.02
N PRO A 16 34.17 -6.20 4.34
CA PRO A 16 33.97 -6.97 3.11
C PRO A 16 33.24 -8.30 3.36
N PHE A 17 33.26 -8.84 4.58
CA PHE A 17 32.59 -10.11 4.92
C PHE A 17 31.06 -9.99 4.83
N LEU A 18 30.50 -8.79 4.98
CA LEU A 18 29.06 -8.55 4.77
C LEU A 18 28.63 -8.79 3.30
N MET A 19 29.54 -8.82 2.33
CA MET A 19 29.21 -9.20 0.95
C MET A 19 28.86 -10.68 0.82
N MET A 20 29.41 -11.52 1.69
CA MET A 20 29.09 -12.95 1.71
C MET A 20 27.67 -13.24 2.23
N LEU A 21 27.01 -12.24 2.83
CA LEU A 21 25.63 -12.29 3.29
C LEU A 21 24.65 -11.65 2.29
N GLN A 22 25.11 -11.23 1.11
CA GLN A 22 24.21 -10.69 0.09
C GLN A 22 23.40 -11.83 -0.52
N PHE A 23 22.07 -11.70 -0.48
CA PHE A 23 21.19 -12.60 -1.22
C PHE A 23 21.53 -12.55 -2.71
N THR A 24 21.80 -13.70 -3.31
CA THR A 24 21.97 -13.78 -4.76
C THR A 24 20.59 -13.68 -5.40
N ASN A 25 20.30 -12.57 -6.05
CA ASN A 25 19.07 -12.38 -6.80
C ASN A 25 19.34 -12.65 -8.28
N SER A 26 18.60 -13.59 -8.87
CA SER A 26 18.65 -13.89 -10.29
C SER A 26 17.39 -13.36 -10.95
N LEU A 27 17.56 -12.58 -12.03
CA LEU A 27 16.46 -12.06 -12.83
C LEU A 27 16.44 -12.75 -14.20
N GLU A 28 15.27 -13.23 -14.59
CA GLU A 28 14.99 -13.71 -15.94
C GLU A 28 13.98 -12.77 -16.60
N VAL A 29 14.22 -12.38 -17.85
CA VAL A 29 13.35 -11.48 -18.60
C VAL A 29 12.82 -12.22 -19.82
N THR A 30 11.51 -12.42 -19.87
CA THR A 30 10.83 -13.02 -21.03
C THR A 30 10.14 -11.91 -21.83
N ILE A 31 10.43 -11.83 -23.13
CA ILE A 31 9.80 -10.88 -24.04
C ILE A 31 8.62 -11.59 -24.73
N LEU A 32 7.41 -11.07 -24.53
CA LEU A 32 6.21 -11.58 -25.17
C LEU A 32 6.00 -10.97 -26.56
N GLU A 33 5.17 -11.63 -27.38
CA GLU A 33 4.73 -11.09 -28.64
C GLU A 33 3.90 -9.80 -28.46
N GLN A 34 3.79 -9.01 -29.52
CA GLN A 34 3.08 -7.74 -29.49
C GLN A 34 1.58 -7.96 -29.21
N TYR A 35 1.10 -7.41 -28.09
CA TYR A 35 -0.31 -7.45 -27.72
C TYR A 35 -1.12 -6.50 -28.60
N THR A 36 -2.15 -7.02 -29.28
CA THR A 36 -3.02 -6.24 -30.18
C THR A 36 -4.38 -6.01 -29.53
N PRO A 37 -4.82 -4.76 -29.32
CA PRO A 37 -6.08 -4.47 -28.64
C PRO A 37 -7.30 -4.86 -29.47
N SER A 38 -8.29 -5.46 -28.82
CA SER A 38 -9.63 -5.65 -29.37
C SER A 38 -10.39 -4.33 -29.52
N ALA A 39 -11.51 -4.33 -30.25
CA ALA A 39 -12.34 -3.14 -30.44
C ALA A 39 -12.87 -2.55 -29.12
N GLU A 40 -13.15 -3.40 -28.13
CA GLU A 40 -13.61 -2.99 -26.81
C GLU A 40 -12.48 -2.33 -26.00
N GLU A 41 -11.29 -2.92 -26.04
CA GLU A 41 -10.09 -2.38 -25.37
C GLU A 41 -9.60 -1.07 -25.99
N GLN A 42 -9.82 -0.88 -27.29
CA GLN A 42 -9.56 0.41 -27.95
C GLN A 42 -10.44 1.53 -27.40
N ALA A 43 -11.64 1.21 -26.90
CA ALA A 43 -12.55 2.17 -26.30
C ALA A 43 -12.22 2.44 -24.81
N SER A 44 -11.47 1.57 -24.14
CA SER A 44 -11.17 1.68 -22.71
C SER A 44 -9.72 1.29 -22.38
N ALA A 45 -8.91 2.29 -22.05
CA ALA A 45 -7.52 2.09 -21.63
C ALA A 45 -7.38 1.14 -20.42
N ARG A 46 -8.37 1.11 -19.54
CA ARG A 46 -8.40 0.20 -18.39
C ARG A 46 -8.55 -1.25 -18.82
N GLN A 47 -9.42 -1.52 -19.79
CA GLN A 47 -9.62 -2.89 -20.31
C GLN A 47 -8.36 -3.38 -21.03
N PHE A 48 -7.72 -2.52 -21.82
CA PHE A 48 -6.43 -2.85 -22.45
C PHE A 48 -5.35 -3.22 -21.44
N ALA A 49 -5.20 -2.42 -20.37
CA ALA A 49 -4.21 -2.70 -19.32
C ALA A 49 -4.48 -4.04 -18.62
N GLU A 50 -5.75 -4.36 -18.35
CA GLU A 50 -6.17 -5.65 -17.80
C GLU A 50 -5.86 -6.81 -18.76
N GLY A 51 -6.15 -6.67 -20.05
CA GLY A 51 -5.86 -7.67 -21.07
C GLY A 51 -4.36 -7.97 -21.22
N VAL A 52 -3.52 -6.93 -21.23
CA VAL A 52 -2.06 -7.07 -21.23
C VAL A 52 -1.57 -7.76 -19.96
N ARG A 53 -2.11 -7.38 -18.79
CA ARG A 53 -1.75 -7.99 -17.51
C ARG A 53 -2.11 -9.47 -17.49
N GLU A 54 -3.26 -9.85 -18.02
CA GLU A 54 -3.69 -11.24 -18.11
C GLU A 54 -2.81 -12.06 -19.05
N ALA A 55 -2.38 -11.48 -20.18
CA ALA A 55 -1.42 -12.12 -21.09
C ALA A 55 -0.06 -12.36 -20.41
N MET A 56 0.42 -11.40 -19.61
CA MET A 56 1.65 -11.57 -18.81
C MET A 56 1.46 -12.63 -17.71
N ARG A 57 0.31 -12.60 -17.01
CA ARG A 57 -0.06 -13.56 -15.96
C ARG A 57 -0.04 -14.99 -16.47
N ALA A 58 -0.63 -15.23 -17.64
CA ALA A 58 -0.73 -16.55 -18.24
C ALA A 58 0.64 -17.20 -18.53
N VAL A 59 1.67 -16.38 -18.82
CA VAL A 59 3.01 -16.87 -19.11
C VAL A 59 3.84 -17.03 -17.83
N MET A 60 3.70 -16.11 -16.88
CA MET A 60 4.50 -16.10 -15.65
C MET A 60 3.95 -17.01 -14.54
N ASP A 61 2.70 -17.46 -14.64
CA ASP A 61 1.98 -18.23 -13.61
C ASP A 61 2.04 -17.60 -12.22
N VAL A 62 1.99 -16.26 -12.18
CA VAL A 62 1.98 -15.49 -10.92
C VAL A 62 0.56 -15.05 -10.57
N PRO A 63 0.21 -14.99 -9.26
CA PRO A 63 -1.03 -14.36 -8.86
C PRO A 63 -0.98 -12.86 -9.20
N THR A 64 -2.01 -12.36 -9.86
CA THR A 64 -2.21 -10.92 -10.02
C THR A 64 -2.85 -10.35 -8.77
N THR A 65 -2.17 -9.43 -8.10
CA THR A 65 -2.80 -8.60 -7.07
C THR A 65 -3.57 -7.47 -7.76
N ARG A 66 -4.83 -7.26 -7.36
CA ARG A 66 -5.66 -6.16 -7.87
C ARG A 66 -5.41 -4.88 -7.09
N HIS A 67 -4.14 -4.53 -6.87
CA HIS A 67 -3.84 -3.20 -6.37
C HIS A 67 -4.14 -2.19 -7.46
N SER A 68 -5.16 -1.39 -7.22
CA SER A 68 -5.49 -0.24 -8.05
C SER A 68 -4.41 0.83 -7.90
N TYR A 69 -4.39 1.81 -8.81
CA TYR A 69 -3.56 3.00 -8.63
C TYR A 69 -3.78 3.64 -7.26
N ASP A 70 -5.01 3.62 -6.78
CA ASP A 70 -5.40 4.22 -5.53
C ASP A 70 -4.80 3.49 -4.32
N ASP A 71 -4.62 2.18 -4.39
CA ASP A 71 -3.93 1.39 -3.36
C ASP A 71 -2.47 1.81 -3.21
N VAL A 72 -1.77 1.96 -4.34
CA VAL A 72 -0.36 2.37 -4.34
C VAL A 72 -0.22 3.84 -3.93
N PHE A 73 -1.14 4.69 -4.39
CA PHE A 73 -1.17 6.10 -4.02
C PHE A 73 -1.42 6.28 -2.52
N LEU A 74 -2.39 5.54 -1.96
CA LEU A 74 -2.72 5.58 -0.55
C LEU A 74 -1.57 4.98 0.29
N ALA A 75 -0.88 3.95 -0.19
CA ALA A 75 0.25 3.35 0.52
C ALA A 75 1.41 4.33 0.64
N ALA A 76 1.71 5.06 -0.44
CA ALA A 76 2.71 6.12 -0.43
C ALA A 76 2.33 7.30 0.49
N LEU A 77 1.03 7.60 0.62
CA LEU A 77 0.55 8.62 1.56
C LEU A 77 0.61 8.13 3.02
N ALA A 78 0.27 6.88 3.26
CA ALA A 78 0.29 6.22 4.55
C ALA A 78 1.72 6.17 5.11
N GLU A 79 2.69 5.77 4.27
CA GLU A 79 4.12 5.77 4.61
C GLU A 79 4.60 7.16 5.06
N ARG A 80 4.23 8.21 4.30
CA ARG A 80 4.56 9.61 4.66
C ARG A 80 3.86 10.10 5.93
N SER A 81 2.80 9.44 6.34
CA SER A 81 1.99 9.78 7.50
C SER A 81 2.30 8.89 8.71
N GLY A 82 3.23 7.93 8.58
CA GLY A 82 3.56 6.98 9.65
C GLY A 82 2.47 5.95 9.91
N ILE A 83 1.56 5.75 8.96
CA ILE A 83 0.44 4.81 9.05
C ILE A 83 0.81 3.59 8.21
N GLN A 84 0.62 2.39 8.76
CA GLN A 84 0.71 1.17 7.95
C GLN A 84 -0.63 0.93 7.26
N GLN A 85 -0.65 0.94 5.93
CA GLN A 85 -1.82 0.52 5.15
C GLN A 85 -1.63 -0.93 4.71
N ASN A 86 -2.56 -1.81 5.07
CA ASN A 86 -2.57 -3.21 4.64
C ASN A 86 -3.96 -3.66 4.16
N PHE A 87 -4.71 -2.75 3.54
CA PHE A 87 -6.05 -2.99 3.03
C PHE A 87 -6.18 -2.49 1.59
N GLU A 88 -7.06 -3.11 0.80
CA GLU A 88 -7.41 -2.64 -0.53
C GLU A 88 -8.47 -1.53 -0.44
N VAL A 89 -8.26 -0.41 -1.13
CA VAL A 89 -9.16 0.73 -1.23
C VAL A 89 -10.55 0.28 -1.70
N GLU A 90 -10.62 -0.60 -2.69
CA GLU A 90 -11.90 -1.14 -3.19
C GLU A 90 -12.67 -1.89 -2.10
N MET A 91 -11.96 -2.59 -1.20
CA MET A 91 -12.57 -3.28 -0.06
C MET A 91 -13.12 -2.28 0.96
N VAL A 92 -12.39 -1.20 1.24
CA VAL A 92 -12.83 -0.15 2.16
C VAL A 92 -14.04 0.60 1.59
N GLU A 93 -14.04 0.92 0.29
CA GLU A 93 -15.17 1.55 -0.38
C GLU A 93 -16.42 0.67 -0.30
N LYS A 94 -16.30 -0.65 -0.51
CA LYS A 94 -17.43 -1.58 -0.40
C LYS A 94 -17.99 -1.73 1.02
N LEU A 95 -17.13 -1.68 2.03
CA LEU A 95 -17.52 -1.90 3.43
C LEU A 95 -18.02 -0.63 4.12
N THR A 96 -17.53 0.53 3.71
CA THR A 96 -17.75 1.81 4.41
C THR A 96 -18.34 2.90 3.52
N GLY A 97 -18.28 2.75 2.19
CA GLY A 97 -18.68 3.78 1.24
C GLY A 97 -17.63 4.89 1.03
N PHE A 98 -16.48 4.80 1.69
CA PHE A 98 -15.42 5.82 1.61
C PHE A 98 -14.66 5.73 0.29
N LYS A 99 -14.46 6.88 -0.33
CA LYS A 99 -13.61 7.02 -1.51
C LYS A 99 -12.18 7.33 -1.10
N VAL A 100 -11.29 7.28 -2.08
CA VAL A 100 -9.86 7.56 -1.94
C VAL A 100 -9.62 8.94 -1.34
N GLU A 101 -10.42 9.92 -1.75
CA GLU A 101 -10.36 11.29 -1.24
C GLU A 101 -10.66 11.34 0.26
N ASP A 102 -11.69 10.62 0.70
CA ASP A 102 -12.08 10.55 2.11
C ASP A 102 -10.99 9.88 2.96
N LEU A 103 -10.39 8.79 2.44
CA LEU A 103 -9.27 8.10 3.09
C LEU A 103 -8.02 8.99 3.18
N LYS A 104 -7.76 9.80 2.16
CA LYS A 104 -6.65 10.76 2.16
C LYS A 104 -6.84 11.84 3.21
N GLU A 105 -8.04 12.42 3.32
CA GLU A 105 -8.36 13.40 4.35
C GLU A 105 -8.22 12.79 5.75
N LEU A 106 -8.71 11.57 5.90
CA LEU A 106 -8.62 10.80 7.13
C LEU A 106 -7.15 10.56 7.53
N MET A 107 -6.28 10.14 6.61
CA MET A 107 -4.85 9.95 6.90
C MET A 107 -4.15 11.26 7.29
N GLN A 108 -4.52 12.37 6.65
CA GLN A 108 -3.99 13.70 7.00
C GLN A 108 -4.48 14.16 8.38
N MET A 109 -5.74 13.88 8.72
CA MET A 109 -6.33 14.13 10.02
C MET A 109 -5.64 13.30 11.10
N TYR A 110 -5.44 12.01 10.85
CA TYR A 110 -4.73 11.10 11.74
C TYR A 110 -3.34 11.64 12.06
N ARG A 111 -2.60 12.12 11.05
CA ARG A 111 -1.31 12.79 11.24
C ARG A 111 -1.37 14.09 12.06
N LYS A 112 -2.45 14.86 11.95
CA LYS A 112 -2.61 16.11 12.74
C LYS A 112 -2.97 15.84 14.20
N HIS A 113 -3.70 14.77 14.46
CA HIS A 113 -4.21 14.40 15.79
C HIS A 113 -3.33 13.40 16.52
N THR A 114 -2.34 12.81 15.84
CA THR A 114 -1.32 11.98 16.48
C THR A 114 -0.43 12.86 17.36
N LYS A 115 -0.71 12.85 18.66
CA LYS A 115 0.16 13.45 19.66
C LYS A 115 1.46 12.66 19.69
N GLN A 116 2.59 13.36 19.68
CA GLN A 116 3.91 12.77 19.90
C GLN A 116 3.86 11.92 21.17
N SER A 117 4.25 10.66 21.03
CA SER A 117 4.04 9.55 21.97
C SER A 117 4.45 9.87 23.42
N ASP A 118 3.59 9.51 24.36
CA ASP A 118 3.95 9.21 25.76
C ASP A 118 3.62 7.74 26.10
N GLY A 119 3.93 6.84 25.16
CA GLY A 119 3.67 5.40 25.28
C GLY A 119 4.85 4.57 24.81
N LEU A 120 5.03 3.40 25.44
CA LEU A 120 6.11 2.40 25.32
C LEU A 120 6.34 1.90 23.87
N GLN A 121 6.80 2.75 22.95
CA GLN A 121 7.49 2.42 21.68
C GLN A 121 7.67 3.62 20.74
N GLY A 122 7.22 4.84 21.09
CA GLY A 122 7.41 6.00 20.21
C GLY A 122 6.43 6.07 19.04
N MET A 123 5.50 5.12 18.93
CA MET A 123 4.48 5.08 17.89
C MET A 123 3.32 6.00 18.28
N PRO A 124 2.79 6.79 17.34
CA PRO A 124 1.73 7.71 17.64
C PRO A 124 0.36 7.00 17.63
N VAL A 125 -0.41 7.15 18.72
CA VAL A 125 -1.72 6.50 18.93
C VAL A 125 -2.84 7.51 18.70
N VAL A 126 -3.92 7.10 18.01
CA VAL A 126 -5.17 7.86 17.90
C VAL A 126 -6.26 7.05 18.57
N TYR A 127 -7.02 7.67 19.47
CA TYR A 127 -8.14 7.00 20.13
C TYR A 127 -9.38 7.02 19.24
N PHE A 128 -10.21 5.97 19.32
CA PHE A 128 -11.46 5.86 18.57
C PHE A 128 -12.42 7.04 18.83
N SER A 129 -12.44 7.56 20.06
CA SER A 129 -13.21 8.74 20.43
C SER A 129 -12.74 10.01 19.71
N ASP A 130 -11.44 10.17 19.54
CA ASP A 130 -10.83 11.27 18.78
C ASP A 130 -11.13 11.13 17.29
N PHE A 131 -11.05 9.90 16.77
CA PHE A 131 -11.40 9.56 15.41
C PHE A 131 -12.87 9.91 15.08
N CYS A 132 -13.81 9.46 15.92
CA CYS A 132 -15.24 9.76 15.74
C CYS A 132 -15.51 11.26 15.80
N ARG A 133 -14.91 11.96 16.77
CA ARG A 133 -15.06 13.41 16.92
C ARG A 133 -14.51 14.17 15.71
N ALA A 134 -13.39 13.73 15.14
CA ALA A 134 -12.74 14.40 14.04
C ALA A 134 -13.51 14.24 12.72
N LEU A 135 -14.13 13.08 12.51
CA LEU A 135 -14.92 12.77 11.30
C LEU A 135 -16.43 13.03 11.46
N GLY A 136 -16.89 13.43 12.66
CA GLY A 136 -18.29 13.70 12.94
C GLY A 136 -19.17 12.45 13.08
N TYR A 137 -18.57 11.28 13.30
CA TYR A 137 -19.29 10.04 13.57
C TYR A 137 -19.82 9.97 14.99
N GLN A 138 -20.94 9.26 15.17
CA GLN A 138 -21.38 8.82 16.48
C GLN A 138 -20.46 7.69 16.96
N GLN A 139 -20.13 7.66 18.26
CA GLN A 139 -19.25 6.63 18.82
C GLN A 139 -19.84 5.21 18.70
N ASP A 140 -21.15 5.10 18.52
CA ASP A 140 -21.84 3.82 18.34
C ASP A 140 -21.97 3.41 16.85
N ASP A 141 -21.38 4.16 15.91
CA ASP A 141 -21.46 3.84 14.49
C ASP A 141 -20.57 2.63 14.14
N ARG A 142 -21.22 1.56 13.70
CA ARG A 142 -20.57 0.30 13.31
C ARG A 142 -19.62 0.48 12.12
N HIS A 143 -19.93 1.37 11.18
CA HIS A 143 -19.06 1.64 10.03
C HIS A 143 -17.80 2.41 10.45
N ALA A 144 -17.94 3.33 11.42
CA ALA A 144 -16.80 4.04 11.99
C ALA A 144 -15.86 3.09 12.75
N GLN A 145 -16.41 2.13 13.51
CA GLN A 145 -15.62 1.10 14.19
C GLN A 145 -14.87 0.21 13.20
N GLN A 146 -15.53 -0.24 12.13
CA GLN A 146 -14.88 -1.02 11.07
C GLN A 146 -13.78 -0.23 10.37
N LEU A 147 -14.02 1.04 10.04
CA LEU A 147 -13.02 1.90 9.43
C LEU A 147 -11.82 2.13 10.34
N PHE A 148 -12.07 2.38 11.64
CA PHE A 148 -11.01 2.53 12.63
C PHE A 148 -10.19 1.26 12.79
N SER A 149 -10.80 0.08 12.76
CA SER A 149 -10.08 -1.20 12.81
C SER A 149 -9.11 -1.42 11.64
N PHE A 150 -9.35 -0.82 10.47
CA PHE A 150 -8.41 -0.86 9.34
C PHE A 150 -7.17 0.01 9.57
N LEU A 151 -7.23 0.98 10.48
CA LEU A 151 -6.20 1.99 10.70
C LEU A 151 -5.45 1.77 12.02
N ASP A 152 -6.13 1.31 13.07
CA ASP A 152 -5.57 0.95 14.37
C ASP A 152 -5.10 -0.51 14.38
N TYR A 153 -4.08 -0.79 13.58
CA TYR A 153 -3.52 -2.14 13.41
C TYR A 153 -3.03 -2.78 14.73
N HIS A 154 -2.62 -1.97 15.71
CA HIS A 154 -2.09 -2.45 16.99
C HIS A 154 -3.15 -2.55 18.10
N GLU A 155 -4.43 -2.29 17.79
CA GLU A 155 -5.52 -2.25 18.77
C GLU A 155 -5.19 -1.34 19.98
N CYS A 156 -4.41 -0.29 19.77
CA CYS A 156 -3.90 0.56 20.84
C CYS A 156 -4.84 1.74 21.14
N GLY A 157 -5.82 1.99 20.27
CA GLY A 157 -6.69 3.17 20.31
C GLY A 157 -8.14 2.88 20.72
N TYR A 158 -8.48 1.63 21.07
CA TYR A 158 -9.77 1.25 21.64
C TYR A 158 -9.88 1.60 23.13
#